data_AF-A0A842YE65-F1
#
_entry.id   AF-A0A842YE65-F1
#
_cell.length_a   1.000
_cell.length_b   1.000
_cell.length_c   1.000
_cell.angle_alpha   90.00
_cell.angle_beta   90.00
_cell.angle_gamma   90.00
#
_symmetry.space_group_name_H-M   'P 1'
#
loop_
_entity.id
_entity.type
_entity.pdbx_description
1 polymer ?
#
loop_
_entity_poly.entity_id
_entity_poly.type
_entity_poly.pdbx_seq_one_letter_code
_entity_poly.pdbx_strand_id
1 'polypeptide(L)'
;HQAGIDLDELDTTRVVRLDDKHRLPMPTDLLNLAGNPREFRITYADNHFTLEPQLSDVIDSMRAKKARICRVCGSEIPGGKFICSNCGSQVTV
;
A
#
# COMPACT_ATOMS: atom_id res chain seq x y z
N HIS A 1 -6.49 -36.12 -27.62
CA HIS A 1 -6.81 -34.69 -27.53
C HIS A 1 -6.13 -34.13 -26.29
N GLN A 2 -4.95 -33.54 -26.46
CA GLN A 2 -4.27 -32.81 -25.39
C GLN A 2 -5.09 -31.57 -25.09
N ALA A 3 -5.43 -31.35 -23.81
CA ALA A 3 -6.00 -30.10 -23.37
C ALA A 3 -5.01 -29.00 -23.73
N GLY A 4 -5.41 -28.13 -24.66
CA GLY A 4 -4.70 -26.89 -24.91
C GLY A 4 -4.64 -26.15 -23.59
N ILE A 5 -3.43 -25.89 -23.12
CA ILE A 5 -3.22 -25.01 -21.98
C ILE A 5 -3.69 -23.66 -22.48
N ASP A 6 -4.81 -23.19 -21.95
CA ASP A 6 -5.42 -21.91 -22.29
C ASP A 6 -4.41 -20.82 -21.89
N LEU A 7 -3.77 -20.20 -22.88
CA LEU A 7 -2.66 -19.27 -22.68
C LEU A 7 -3.13 -17.89 -22.18
N ASP A 8 -4.44 -17.66 -22.12
CA ASP A 8 -5.06 -16.43 -21.60
C ASP A 8 -4.93 -16.29 -20.06
N GLU A 9 -4.64 -17.37 -19.32
CA GLU A 9 -4.40 -17.29 -17.86
C GLU A 9 -3.03 -16.69 -17.50
N LEU A 10 -2.12 -16.56 -18.48
CA LEU A 10 -0.79 -15.99 -18.25
C LEU A 10 -0.79 -14.45 -18.22
N ASP A 11 -1.90 -13.77 -18.55
CA ASP A 11 -1.94 -12.30 -18.59
C ASP A 11 -1.76 -11.64 -17.22
N THR A 12 -2.12 -12.33 -16.14
CA THR A 12 -2.06 -11.80 -14.77
C THR A 12 -0.79 -12.16 -14.00
N THR A 13 0.02 -13.09 -14.52
CA THR A 13 1.22 -13.60 -13.82
C THR A 13 2.51 -13.12 -14.49
N ARG A 14 3.41 -12.51 -13.71
CA ARG A 14 4.71 -12.01 -14.20
C ARG A 14 5.84 -12.40 -13.26
N VAL A 15 6.92 -12.93 -13.81
CA VAL A 15 8.19 -13.07 -13.07
C VAL A 15 8.87 -11.71 -13.04
N VAL A 16 8.96 -11.11 -11.86
CA VAL A 16 9.63 -9.84 -11.63
C VAL A 16 10.97 -10.08 -10.94
N ARG A 17 12.00 -9.34 -11.35
CA ARG A 17 13.33 -9.38 -10.72
C ARG A 17 13.45 -8.23 -9.73
N LEU A 18 14.01 -8.49 -8.56
CA LEU A 18 14.39 -7.42 -7.65
C LEU A 18 15.46 -6.55 -8.31
N ASP A 19 15.42 -5.24 -8.05
CA ASP A 19 16.51 -4.34 -8.43
C ASP A 19 17.67 -4.40 -7.41
N ASP A 20 18.75 -3.67 -7.68
CA ASP A 20 19.96 -3.62 -6.83
C ASP A 20 19.70 -3.06 -5.42
N LYS A 21 18.51 -2.48 -5.19
CA LYS A 21 18.07 -1.96 -3.90
C LYS A 21 17.06 -2.89 -3.22
N HIS A 22 16.92 -4.12 -3.71
CA HIS A 22 15.98 -5.13 -3.20
C HIS A 22 14.51 -4.70 -3.30
N ARG A 23 14.15 -3.85 -4.27
CA ARG A 23 12.77 -3.42 -4.51
C ARG A 23 12.13 -4.35 -5.54
N LEU A 24 10.88 -4.74 -5.29
CA LEU A 24 10.07 -5.49 -6.25
C LEU A 24 9.45 -4.50 -7.25
N PRO A 25 9.89 -4.48 -8.53
CA PRO A 25 9.30 -3.59 -9.52
C PRO A 25 7.87 -4.03 -9.78
N MET A 26 6.92 -3.12 -9.55
CA MET A 26 5.50 -3.38 -9.77
C MET A 26 5.18 -3.20 -11.26
N PRO A 27 4.66 -4.24 -11.95
CA PRO A 27 4.18 -4.10 -13.32
C PRO A 27 3.00 -3.13 -13.38
N THR A 28 3.11 -2.07 -14.18
CA THR A 28 2.10 -1.00 -14.28
C THR A 28 0.73 -1.53 -14.68
N ASP A 29 0.67 -2.53 -15.56
CA ASP A 29 -0.59 -3.12 -16.02
C ASP A 29 -1.33 -3.84 -14.88
N LEU A 30 -0.62 -4.61 -14.05
CA LEU A 30 -1.20 -5.27 -12.88
C LEU A 30 -1.62 -4.26 -11.81
N LEU A 31 -0.85 -3.19 -11.62
CA LEU A 31 -1.19 -2.11 -10.70
C LEU A 31 -2.48 -1.38 -11.13
N ASN A 32 -2.62 -1.12 -12.44
CA ASN A 32 -3.83 -0.53 -13.02
C ASN A 32 -5.05 -1.44 -12.84
N LEU A 33 -4.90 -2.75 -13.11
CA LEU A 33 -5.96 -3.73 -12.89
C LEU A 33 -6.41 -3.79 -11.42
N ALA A 34 -5.48 -3.60 -10.47
CA ALA A 34 -5.78 -3.55 -9.04
C ALA A 34 -6.44 -2.22 -8.58
N GLY A 35 -6.71 -1.28 -9.49
CA GLY A 35 -7.31 0.02 -9.15
C GLY A 35 -6.31 1.06 -8.65
N ASN A 36 -5.03 0.95 -9.02
CA ASN A 36 -3.95 1.84 -8.59
C ASN A 36 -3.84 2.05 -7.05
N PRO A 37 -3.80 0.96 -6.26
CA PRO A 37 -3.63 1.02 -4.82
C PRO A 37 -2.27 1.64 -4.46
N ARG A 38 -2.23 2.41 -3.37
CA ARG A 38 -1.00 3.03 -2.86
C ARG A 38 -0.33 2.24 -1.76
N GLU A 39 -1.07 1.33 -1.13
CA GLU A 39 -0.63 0.53 0.01
C GLU A 39 -1.00 -0.93 -0.23
N PHE A 40 -0.15 -1.86 0.21
CA PHE A 40 -0.38 -3.30 0.14
C PHE A 40 -0.08 -3.92 1.49
N ARG A 41 -0.91 -4.87 1.91
CA ARG A 41 -0.58 -5.79 3.00
C ARG A 41 0.23 -6.92 2.42
N ILE A 42 1.43 -7.14 2.96
CA ILE A 42 2.32 -8.23 2.53
C ILE A 42 2.35 -9.27 3.63
N THR A 43 2.02 -10.52 3.28
CA THR A 43 2.11 -11.68 4.18
C THR A 43 3.03 -12.73 3.58
N TYR A 44 3.78 -13.44 4.43
CA TYR A 44 4.55 -14.61 4.03
C TYR A 44 4.07 -15.82 4.84
N ALA A 45 3.46 -16.78 4.16
CA ALA A 45 2.93 -18.01 4.74
C ALA A 45 3.01 -19.14 3.72
N ASP A 46 3.19 -20.37 4.19
CA ASP A 46 3.22 -21.57 3.35
C ASP A 46 4.18 -21.47 2.15
N ASN A 47 5.32 -20.79 2.34
CA ASN A 47 6.33 -20.53 1.31
C ASN A 47 5.87 -19.63 0.15
N HIS A 48 4.82 -18.82 0.35
CA HIS A 48 4.29 -17.86 -0.61
C HIS A 48 4.25 -16.44 -0.03
N PHE A 49 4.55 -15.45 -0.87
CA PHE A 49 4.25 -14.04 -0.58
C PHE A 49 2.87 -13.69 -1.13
N THR A 50 2.00 -13.13 -0.28
CA THR A 50 0.69 -12.61 -0.68
C THR A 50 0.69 -11.10 -0.53
N LEU A 51 0.41 -10.39 -1.63
CA LEU A 51 0.26 -8.94 -1.66
C LEU A 51 -1.23 -8.61 -1.84
N GLU A 52 -1.85 -8.06 -0.80
CA GLU A 52 -3.27 -7.66 -0.84
C GLU A 52 -3.36 -6.13 -0.91
N PRO A 53 -3.91 -5.55 -2.00
CA PRO A 53 -4.05 -4.11 -2.14
C PRO A 53 -4.99 -3.55 -1.07
N GLN A 54 -4.59 -2.45 -0.43
CA GLN A 54 -5.43 -1.74 0.54
C GLN A 54 -5.99 -0.48 -0.15
N LEU A 55 -7.28 -0.52 -0.49
CA LEU A 55 -7.99 0.62 -1.07
C LEU A 55 -8.36 1.61 0.06
N SER A 56 -8.02 2.87 -0.18
CA SER A 56 -7.77 3.90 0.83
C SER A 56 -8.95 4.26 1.75
N ASP A 57 -10.20 3.96 1.41
CA ASP A 57 -11.35 4.34 2.26
C ASP A 57 -11.30 3.75 3.68
N VAL A 58 -10.72 2.56 3.84
CA VAL A 58 -10.65 1.89 5.15
C VAL A 58 -9.45 2.35 5.98
N ILE A 59 -8.33 2.73 5.36
CA ILE A 59 -7.12 3.19 6.05
C ILE A 59 -7.21 4.67 6.40
N ASP A 60 -7.78 5.50 5.51
CA ASP A 60 -7.97 6.92 5.77
C ASP A 60 -8.94 7.13 6.95
N SER A 61 -10.01 6.35 7.03
CA SER A 61 -10.95 6.40 8.16
C SER A 61 -10.33 5.93 9.49
N MET A 62 -9.41 4.95 9.50
CA MET A 62 -8.65 4.60 10.71
C MET A 62 -7.60 5.65 11.09
N ARG A 63 -6.96 6.30 10.11
CA ARG A 63 -5.98 7.37 10.33
C ARG A 63 -6.65 8.67 10.77
N ALA A 64 -7.86 8.94 10.28
CA ALA A 64 -8.76 10.02 10.68
C ALA A 64 -9.33 9.79 12.10
N LYS A 65 -9.67 8.55 12.47
CA LYS A 65 -10.07 8.21 13.86
C LYS A 65 -8.96 8.46 14.89
N LYS A 66 -7.70 8.48 14.46
CA LYS A 66 -6.53 8.86 15.27
C LYS A 66 -6.01 10.25 14.92
N ALA A 67 -6.78 11.05 14.16
CA ALA A 67 -6.43 12.43 13.92
C ALA A 67 -6.48 13.17 15.26
N ARG A 68 -5.44 13.96 15.50
CA ARG A 68 -5.31 14.75 16.73
C ARG A 68 -5.15 16.20 16.34
N ILE A 69 -5.71 17.08 17.16
CA ILE A 69 -5.60 18.52 16.94
C ILE A 69 -4.24 18.99 17.44
N CYS A 70 -3.52 19.72 16.61
CA CYS A 70 -2.30 20.40 17.02
C CYS A 70 -2.63 21.41 18.12
N ARG A 71 -2.02 21.26 19.30
CA ARG A 71 -2.20 22.23 20.40
C ARG A 71 -1.57 23.61 20.12
N VAL A 72 -0.70 23.72 19.12
CA VAL A 72 0.02 24.96 18.78
C VAL A 72 -0.73 25.78 17.74
N CYS A 73 -1.19 25.17 16.63
CA CYS A 73 -1.82 25.88 15.53
C CYS A 73 -3.28 25.50 15.27
N GLY A 74 -3.83 24.51 15.98
CA GLY A 74 -5.21 24.04 15.82
C GLY A 74 -5.45 23.15 14.60
N SER A 75 -4.43 22.85 13.78
CA SER A 75 -4.61 22.01 12.59
C SER A 75 -4.72 20.52 12.91
N GLU A 76 -5.48 19.80 12.09
CA GLU A 76 -5.61 18.34 12.18
C GLU A 76 -4.31 17.64 11.79
N ILE A 77 -3.85 16.73 12.64
CA ILE A 77 -2.66 15.92 12.42
C ILE A 77 -3.12 14.49 12.23
N PRO A 78 -2.96 13.91 11.02
CA PRO A 78 -3.37 12.53 10.78
C PRO A 78 -2.63 11.57 11.70
N GLY A 79 -3.34 10.55 12.18
CA GLY A 79 -2.80 9.56 13.10
C GLY A 79 -1.50 8.92 12.60
N GLY A 80 -0.54 8.73 13.50
CA GLY A 80 0.77 8.14 13.17
C GLY A 80 1.88 9.14 12.81
N LYS A 81 1.59 10.44 12.71
CA LYS A 81 2.62 11.49 12.56
C LYS A 81 2.95 12.16 13.90
N PHE A 82 4.23 12.30 14.22
CA PHE A 82 4.73 12.94 15.45
C PHE A 82 5.01 14.44 15.30
N ILE A 83 4.88 14.99 14.08
CA ILE A 83 5.19 16.38 13.76
C ILE A 83 4.00 16.96 12.98
N CYS A 84 3.57 18.16 13.36
CA CYS A 84 2.52 18.88 12.66
C CYS A 84 3.03 19.33 11.28
N SER A 85 2.35 18.92 10.21
CA SER A 85 2.70 19.36 8.84
C SER A 85 2.38 20.83 8.55
N ASN A 86 1.62 21.51 9.42
CA ASN A 86 1.27 22.92 9.25
C ASN A 86 2.24 23.87 9.98
N CYS A 87 2.57 23.60 11.24
CA CYS A 87 3.42 24.50 12.04
C CYS A 87 4.78 23.92 12.43
N GLY A 88 5.08 22.67 12.05
CA GLY A 88 6.34 22.00 12.36
C GLY A 88 6.53 21.60 13.83
N SER A 89 5.55 21.88 14.70
CA SER A 89 5.66 21.54 16.11
C SER A 89 5.63 20.03 16.34
N GLN A 90 6.53 19.54 17.18
CA GLN A 90 6.53 18.16 17.63
C GLN A 90 5.35 17.95 18.58
N VAL A 91 4.56 16.92 18.31
CA VAL A 91 3.30 16.68 19.00
C VAL A 91 3.57 15.61 20.04
N THR A 92 3.90 16.07 21.24
CA THR A 92 4.07 15.21 22.43
C THR A 92 2.77 14.47 22.73
N VAL A 93 2.91 13.17 23.04
CA VAL A 93 1.81 12.31 23.50
C VAL A 93 1.27 12.80 24.84
#